data_AF-A0A9D9C6E7-F1
#
_entry.id   AF-A0A9D9C6E7-F1
#
_cell.length_a   1.000
_cell.length_b   1.000
_cell.length_c   1.000
_cell.angle_alpha   90.00
_cell.angle_beta   90.00
_cell.angle_gamma   90.00
#
_symmetry.space_group_name_H-M   'P 1'
#
loop_
_entity.id
_entity.type
_entity.pdbx_description
1 polymer ?
#
loop_
_entity_poly.entity_id
_entity_poly.type
_entity_poly.pdbx_seq_one_letter_code
_entity_poly.pdbx_strand_id
1 'polypeptide(L)'
;SLRWNKKEWFEKFYLFFYVRYTRSQERQTPEFQLIKPLLDKLPVDNPIRQQFRKESLPLMPLCNILTFDTRVGVLFFSLLVGHPWIYIIFEITVLEILRFYTRHRHEALCHKLHQKLSTV
;
A
#
# COMPACT_ATOMS: atom_id res chain seq x y z
N SER A 1 -12.11 3.35 24.17
CA SER A 1 -12.61 1.99 24.45
C SER A 1 -14.05 1.92 23.95
N LEU A 2 -14.32 1.13 22.89
CA LEU A 2 -15.67 1.02 22.31
C LEU A 2 -16.51 0.07 23.17
N ARG A 3 -17.58 0.57 23.80
CA ARG A 3 -18.54 -0.26 24.55
C ARG A 3 -19.22 -1.25 23.60
N TRP A 4 -19.18 -2.54 23.93
CA TRP A 4 -19.81 -3.60 23.14
C TRP A 4 -21.34 -3.51 23.28
N ASN A 5 -22.03 -3.26 22.16
CA ASN A 5 -23.48 -3.23 22.08
C ASN A 5 -23.91 -4.38 21.15
N LYS A 6 -24.89 -5.20 21.57
CA LYS A 6 -25.29 -6.43 20.86
C LYS A 6 -25.80 -6.17 19.43
N LYS A 7 -26.32 -4.96 19.15
CA LYS A 7 -26.88 -4.58 17.84
C LYS A 7 -25.83 -4.27 16.76
N GLU A 8 -24.61 -3.94 17.16
CA GLU A 8 -23.51 -3.51 16.27
C GLU A 8 -22.34 -4.52 16.28
N TRP A 9 -22.59 -5.75 16.74
CA TRP A 9 -21.51 -6.71 16.98
C TRP A 9 -20.72 -7.05 15.70
N PHE A 10 -21.41 -7.21 14.56
CA PHE A 10 -20.78 -7.47 13.26
C PHE A 10 -19.95 -6.29 12.74
N GLU A 11 -20.46 -5.06 12.86
CA GLU A 11 -19.72 -3.85 12.47
C GLU A 11 -18.45 -3.71 13.32
N LYS A 12 -18.55 -3.94 14.64
CA LYS A 12 -17.37 -3.92 15.53
C LYS A 12 -16.37 -5.02 15.20
N PHE A 13 -16.86 -6.21 14.84
CA PHE A 13 -16.01 -7.31 14.38
C PHE A 13 -15.28 -6.94 13.08
N TYR A 14 -16.00 -6.44 12.07
CA TYR A 14 -15.41 -5.95 10.83
C TYR A 14 -14.37 -4.84 11.08
N LEU A 15 -14.73 -3.82 11.85
CA LEU A 15 -13.83 -2.71 12.20
C LEU A 15 -12.60 -3.19 12.97
N PHE A 16 -12.72 -4.21 13.82
CA PHE A 16 -11.58 -4.79 14.50
C PHE A 16 -10.54 -5.33 13.52
N PHE A 17 -10.96 -6.11 12.51
CA PHE A 17 -10.05 -6.60 11.47
C PHE A 17 -9.52 -5.48 10.59
N TYR A 18 -10.40 -4.57 10.17
CA TYR A 18 -10.04 -3.45 9.31
C TYR A 18 -8.98 -2.56 9.95
N VAL A 19 -9.19 -2.11 11.19
CA VAL A 19 -8.23 -1.30 11.94
C VAL A 19 -6.91 -2.05 12.15
N ARG A 20 -6.97 -3.35 12.44
CA ARG A 20 -5.76 -4.17 12.63
C ARG A 20 -4.97 -4.30 11.33
N TYR A 21 -5.66 -4.47 10.21
CA TYR A 21 -5.07 -4.48 8.88
C TYR A 21 -4.40 -3.15 8.54
N THR A 22 -5.11 -2.02 8.69
CA THR A 22 -4.56 -0.68 8.44
C THR A 22 -3.32 -0.41 9.30
N ARG A 23 -3.38 -0.72 10.61
CA ARG A 23 -2.22 -0.58 11.50
C ARG A 23 -1.04 -1.44 11.08
N SER A 24 -1.31 -2.65 10.58
CA SER A 24 -0.26 -3.52 10.06
C SER A 24 0.37 -2.93 8.79
N GLN A 25 -0.42 -2.31 7.92
CA GLN A 25 0.09 -1.61 6.74
C GLN A 25 0.94 -0.39 7.12
N GLU A 26 0.47 0.45 8.04
CA GLU A 26 1.20 1.63 8.51
C GLU A 26 2.55 1.27 9.12
N ARG A 27 2.60 0.19 9.90
CA ARG A 27 3.86 -0.35 10.47
C ARG A 27 4.85 -0.82 9.39
N GLN A 28 4.35 -1.20 8.21
CA GLN A 28 5.19 -1.62 7.09
C GLN A 28 5.72 -0.43 6.27
N THR A 29 5.28 0.80 6.56
CA THR A 29 5.69 2.02 5.85
C THR A 29 6.10 3.15 6.82
N PRO A 30 7.08 2.94 7.72
CA PRO A 30 7.41 3.89 8.77
C PRO A 30 7.88 5.27 8.26
N GLU A 31 8.70 5.30 7.20
CA GLU A 31 9.27 6.55 6.67
C GLU A 31 8.18 7.43 6.05
N PHE A 32 7.23 6.80 5.35
CA PHE A 32 6.07 7.53 4.84
C PHE A 32 5.26 8.18 5.96
N GLN A 33 5.05 7.49 7.10
CA GLN A 33 4.30 8.04 8.23
C GLN A 33 4.99 9.27 8.85
N LEU A 34 6.32 9.33 8.82
CA LEU A 34 7.08 10.49 9.31
C LEU A 34 6.94 11.70 8.39
N ILE A 35 7.05 11.50 7.07
CA ILE A 35 7.02 12.62 6.12
C ILE A 35 5.61 13.09 5.77
N LYS A 36 4.59 12.22 5.85
CA LYS A 36 3.22 12.54 5.48
C LYS A 36 2.70 13.83 6.14
N PRO A 37 2.75 14.01 7.46
CA PRO A 37 2.27 15.24 8.10
C PRO A 37 3.10 16.47 7.74
N LEU A 38 4.37 16.31 7.34
CA LEU A 38 5.21 17.40 6.87
C LEU A 38 4.81 17.82 5.46
N LEU A 39 4.63 16.85 4.55
CA LEU A 39 4.16 17.07 3.19
C LEU A 39 2.77 17.70 3.14
N ASP A 40 1.87 17.31 4.04
CA ASP A 40 0.50 17.84 4.11
C ASP A 40 0.47 19.34 4.47
N LYS A 41 1.48 19.85 5.19
CA LYS A 41 1.62 21.27 5.51
C LYS A 41 2.22 22.10 4.36
N LEU A 42 2.86 21.47 3.38
CA LEU A 42 3.49 22.18 2.28
C LEU A 42 2.46 22.54 1.19
N PRO A 43 2.57 23.74 0.59
CA PRO A 43 1.74 24.11 -0.56
C PRO A 43 1.96 23.15 -1.72
N VAL A 44 0.97 23.01 -2.60
CA VAL A 44 1.00 22.06 -3.73
C VAL A 44 2.20 22.32 -4.65
N ASP A 45 2.57 23.58 -4.84
CA ASP A 45 3.66 24.00 -5.72
C ASP A 45 5.05 23.84 -5.10
N ASN A 46 5.16 23.39 -3.84
CA ASN A 46 6.43 23.25 -3.17
C ASN A 46 7.34 22.24 -3.91
N PRO A 47 8.63 22.55 -4.13
CA PRO A 47 9.55 21.70 -4.90
C PRO A 47 9.71 20.30 -4.29
N ILE A 48 9.66 20.17 -2.97
CA ILE A 48 9.77 18.88 -2.26
C ILE A 48 8.53 18.02 -2.51
N ARG A 49 7.34 18.63 -2.49
CA ARG A 49 6.07 17.94 -2.79
C ARG A 49 5.99 17.52 -4.27
N GLN A 50 6.48 18.37 -5.18
CA GLN A 50 6.60 18.02 -6.59
C GLN A 50 7.60 16.88 -6.81
N GLN A 51 8.74 16.89 -6.11
CA GLN A 51 9.71 15.81 -6.16
C GLN A 51 9.10 14.48 -5.68
N PHE A 52 8.39 14.49 -4.54
CA PHE A 52 7.67 13.32 -4.03
C PHE A 52 6.70 12.77 -5.07
N ARG A 53 5.89 13.62 -5.71
CA ARG A 53 4.96 13.23 -6.77
C ARG A 53 5.69 12.63 -7.97
N LYS A 54 6.73 13.29 -8.46
CA LYS A 54 7.49 12.85 -9.64
C LYS A 54 8.13 11.47 -9.43
N GLU A 55 8.68 11.23 -8.24
CA GLU A 55 9.34 9.96 -7.93
C GLU A 55 8.38 8.84 -7.53
N SER A 56 7.19 9.15 -6.99
CA SER A 56 6.16 8.16 -6.66
C SER A 56 5.30 7.74 -7.87
N LEU A 57 5.08 8.63 -8.83
CA LEU A 57 4.30 8.35 -10.05
C LEU A 57 4.71 7.07 -10.80
N PRO A 58 6.01 6.78 -11.05
CA PRO A 58 6.40 5.56 -11.77
C PRO A 58 6.10 4.25 -11.02
N LEU A 59 5.76 4.31 -9.73
CA LEU A 59 5.34 3.13 -8.96
C LEU A 59 3.86 2.79 -9.19
N MET A 60 3.04 3.74 -9.67
CA MET A 60 1.60 3.57 -9.83
C MET A 60 1.21 2.42 -10.77
N PRO A 61 1.86 2.19 -11.93
CA PRO A 61 1.54 1.04 -12.78
C PRO A 61 1.81 -0.30 -12.07
N LEU A 62 2.86 -0.38 -11.27
CA LEU A 62 3.15 -1.57 -10.46
C LEU A 62 2.06 -1.76 -9.41
N CYS A 63 1.68 -0.71 -8.68
CA CYS A 63 0.55 -0.76 -7.75
C CYS A 63 -0.73 -1.26 -8.43
N ASN A 64 -1.01 -0.84 -9.67
CA ASN A 64 -2.17 -1.29 -10.43
C ASN A 64 -2.10 -2.78 -10.83
N ILE A 65 -0.92 -3.36 -10.92
CA ILE A 65 -0.77 -4.82 -11.10
C ILE A 65 -1.15 -5.57 -9.82
N LEU A 66 -0.94 -4.98 -8.64
CA LEU A 66 -1.30 -5.60 -7.36
C LEU A 66 -2.81 -5.54 -7.04
N THR A 67 -3.59 -4.71 -7.75
CA THR A 67 -5.01 -4.54 -7.50
C THR A 67 -5.83 -5.70 -8.06
N PHE A 68 -7.14 -5.63 -7.81
CA PHE A 68 -8.11 -6.66 -8.16
C PHE A 68 -8.13 -7.01 -9.66
N ASP A 69 -7.97 -6.01 -10.53
CA ASP A 69 -8.14 -6.19 -11.98
C ASP A 69 -7.19 -7.25 -12.55
N THR A 70 -5.92 -7.20 -12.18
CA THR A 70 -4.93 -8.19 -12.64
C THR A 70 -5.16 -9.55 -12.00
N ARG A 71 -5.53 -9.59 -10.71
CA ARG A 71 -5.80 -10.84 -9.98
C ARG A 71 -6.94 -11.62 -10.63
N VAL A 72 -8.03 -10.94 -10.96
CA VAL A 72 -9.19 -11.55 -11.61
C VAL A 72 -8.85 -12.04 -13.02
N GLY A 73 -8.08 -11.26 -13.79
CA GLY A 73 -7.61 -11.69 -15.11
C GLY A 73 -6.82 -12.99 -15.06
N VAL A 74 -5.86 -13.10 -14.13
CA VAL A 74 -5.06 -14.32 -13.94
C VAL A 74 -5.88 -15.48 -13.37
N LEU A 75 -6.82 -15.20 -12.48
CA LEU A 75 -7.76 -16.21 -11.96
C LEU A 75 -8.56 -16.82 -13.12
N PHE A 76 -9.22 -16.01 -13.94
CA PHE A 76 -9.99 -16.52 -15.09
C PHE A 76 -9.10 -17.27 -16.08
N PHE A 77 -7.90 -16.75 -16.37
CA PHE A 77 -6.96 -17.44 -17.23
C PHE A 77 -6.59 -18.83 -16.70
N SER A 78 -6.30 -18.95 -15.39
CA SER A 78 -5.97 -20.25 -14.77
C SER A 78 -7.13 -21.25 -14.82
N LEU A 79 -8.37 -20.76 -14.68
CA LEU A 79 -9.58 -21.57 -14.81
C LEU A 79 -9.81 -22.03 -16.25
N LEU A 80 -9.59 -21.15 -17.25
CA LEU A 80 -9.74 -21.49 -18.68
C LEU A 80 -8.72 -22.55 -19.13
N VAL A 81 -7.52 -22.54 -18.58
CA VAL A 81 -6.48 -23.56 -18.82
C VAL A 81 -6.78 -24.88 -18.07
N GLY A 82 -7.73 -24.88 -17.12
CA GLY A 82 -8.06 -26.05 -16.30
C GLY A 82 -7.06 -26.32 -15.17
N HIS A 83 -6.20 -25.35 -14.84
CA HIS A 83 -5.15 -25.47 -13.84
C HIS A 83 -5.23 -24.34 -12.80
N PRO A 84 -6.19 -24.42 -11.84
CA PRO A 84 -6.43 -23.35 -10.87
C PRO A 84 -5.25 -23.09 -9.92
N TRP A 85 -4.34 -24.05 -9.75
CA TRP A 85 -3.14 -23.90 -8.91
C TRP A 85 -2.16 -22.84 -9.44
N ILE A 86 -2.20 -22.52 -10.74
CA ILE A 86 -1.39 -21.45 -11.36
C ILE A 86 -1.66 -20.10 -10.68
N TYR A 87 -2.92 -19.80 -10.38
CA TYR A 87 -3.31 -18.55 -9.71
C TYR A 87 -2.67 -18.44 -8.32
N ILE A 88 -2.64 -19.53 -7.56
CA ILE A 88 -2.05 -19.55 -6.21
C ILE A 88 -0.55 -19.29 -6.27
N ILE A 89 0.16 -19.91 -7.23
CA ILE A 89 1.59 -19.65 -7.43
C ILE A 89 1.83 -18.19 -7.81
N PHE A 90 1.03 -17.65 -8.74
CA PHE A 90 1.13 -16.26 -9.16
C PHE A 90 0.96 -15.27 -7.99
N GLU A 91 -0.05 -15.49 -7.14
CA GLU A 91 -0.31 -14.65 -5.96
C GLU A 91 0.88 -14.70 -4.96
N ILE A 92 1.37 -15.89 -4.64
CA ILE A 92 2.44 -16.06 -3.65
C ILE A 92 3.79 -15.56 -4.16
N THR A 93 4.05 -15.67 -5.47
CA THR A 93 5.35 -15.31 -6.04
C THR A 93 5.33 -13.90 -6.64
N VAL A 94 4.61 -13.70 -7.74
CA VAL A 94 4.65 -12.47 -8.53
C VAL A 94 4.14 -11.29 -7.72
N LEU A 95 2.93 -11.38 -7.16
CA LEU A 95 2.34 -10.25 -6.44
C LEU A 95 3.09 -9.92 -5.15
N GLU A 96 3.58 -10.94 -4.44
CA GLU A 96 4.35 -10.73 -3.21
C GLU A 96 5.71 -10.08 -3.48
N ILE A 97 6.42 -10.50 -4.53
CA ILE A 97 7.67 -9.87 -4.96
C ILE A 97 7.41 -8.40 -5.35
N LEU A 98 6.39 -8.14 -6.16
CA LEU A 98 6.02 -6.78 -6.56
C LEU A 98 5.63 -5.91 -5.36
N ARG A 99 4.92 -6.48 -4.37
CA ARG A 99 4.55 -5.80 -3.12
C ARG A 99 5.77 -5.38 -2.33
N PHE A 100 6.72 -6.29 -2.16
CA PHE A 100 7.96 -6.02 -1.44
C PHE A 100 8.80 -4.95 -2.17
N TYR A 101 8.99 -5.11 -3.48
CA TYR A 101 9.75 -4.18 -4.32
C TYR A 101 9.17 -2.76 -4.26
N THR A 102 7.88 -2.61 -4.51
CA THR A 102 7.21 -1.30 -4.57
C THR A 102 7.27 -0.60 -3.23
N ARG A 103 7.06 -1.34 -2.13
CA ARG A 103 7.21 -0.82 -0.77
C ARG A 103 8.62 -0.37 -0.48
N HIS A 104 9.62 -1.23 -0.74
CA HIS A 104 11.01 -0.91 -0.47
C HIS A 104 11.45 0.35 -1.24
N ARG A 105 11.07 0.45 -2.51
CA ARG A 105 11.37 1.62 -3.35
C ARG A 105 10.68 2.88 -2.83
N HIS A 106 9.43 2.78 -2.38
CA HIS A 106 8.68 3.90 -1.82
C HIS A 106 9.24 4.37 -0.48
N GLU A 107 9.57 3.44 0.43
CA GLU A 107 10.18 3.77 1.73
C GLU A 107 11.57 4.38 1.55
N ALA A 108 12.39 3.87 0.64
CA ALA A 108 13.69 4.45 0.32
C ALA A 108 13.56 5.88 -0.24
N LEU A 109 12.51 6.16 -1.02
CA LEU A 109 12.19 7.53 -1.45
C LEU A 109 11.81 8.40 -0.26
N CYS A 110 10.92 7.92 0.61
CA CYS A 110 10.44 8.68 1.77
C CYS A 110 11.59 9.01 2.73
N HIS A 111 12.47 8.06 2.99
CA HIS A 111 13.66 8.25 3.81
C HIS A 111 14.59 9.35 3.27
N LYS A 112 14.86 9.34 1.95
CA LYS A 112 15.67 10.37 1.30
C LYS A 112 15.05 11.76 1.40
N LEU A 113 13.73 11.86 1.26
CA LEU A 113 13.02 13.12 1.38
C LEU A 113 12.98 13.61 2.83
N HIS A 114 12.79 12.70 3.79
CA HIS A 114 12.83 13.01 5.21
C HIS A 114 14.17 13.65 5.60
N GLN A 115 15.29 13.06 5.17
CA GLN A 115 16.63 13.62 5.40
C GLN A 115 16.82 15.02 4.79
N LYS A 116 16.24 15.26 3.60
CA LYS A 116 16.29 16.60 2.97
C LYS A 116 15.48 17.62 3.76
N LEU A 117 14.29 17.25 4.25
CA LEU A 117 13.47 18.14 5.08
C LEU A 117 14.11 18.42 6.44
N SER A 118 14.84 17.46 7.04
CA SER A 118 15.48 17.66 8.35
C SER A 118 16.75 18.51 8.28
N THR A 119 17.31 18.70 7.09
CA THR A 119 18.55 19.48 6.88
C THR A 119 18.26 20.95 6.54
N VAL A 120 17.01 21.28 6.21
CA VAL A 120 16.52 22.64 5.92
C VAL A 120 15.86 23.23 7.16
#